data_AF-A0A433TE56-F1
#
_entry.id   AF-A0A433TE56-F1
#
_cell.length_a   1.000
_cell.length_b   1.000
_cell.length_c   1.000
_cell.angle_alpha   90.00
_cell.angle_beta   90.00
_cell.angle_gamma   90.00
#
_symmetry.space_group_name_H-M   'P 1'
#
loop_
_entity.id
_entity.type
_entity.pdbx_description
1 polymer ?
#
loop_
_entity_poly.entity_id
_entity_poly.type
_entity_poly.pdbx_seq_one_letter_code
_entity_poly.pdbx_strand_id
1 'polypeptide(L)'
;MESICSLVFFFCLLSTVSSLECYVCQNQPDNKDKCVKTSVQCRETQDTCQTHIEWRAPDFWTPRSEKIHYVHKSCTTATECSDGQRESGLKCMRDWYRDWECYECCQGDRCNFYVTLGASGILPNILMLALSMSSVGLLIAVHWR
;
A
#
# COMPACT_ATOMS: atom_id res chain seq x y z
N MET A 1 -35.64 -26.12 -5.45
CA MET A 1 -34.83 -25.89 -4.24
C MET A 1 -33.34 -25.91 -4.55
N GLU A 2 -32.82 -26.94 -5.24
CA GLU A 2 -31.38 -27.02 -5.55
C GLU A 2 -30.82 -25.84 -6.37
N SER A 3 -31.55 -25.36 -7.37
CA SER A 3 -31.12 -24.19 -8.17
C SER A 3 -31.08 -22.88 -7.37
N ILE A 4 -31.87 -22.77 -6.31
CA ILE A 4 -31.90 -21.58 -5.44
C ILE A 4 -30.67 -21.61 -4.52
N CYS A 5 -30.31 -22.77 -3.99
CA CYS A 5 -29.10 -22.95 -3.20
C CYS A 5 -27.83 -22.63 -4.01
N SER A 6 -27.74 -23.07 -5.27
CA SER A 6 -26.59 -22.75 -6.14
C SER A 6 -26.49 -21.25 -6.47
N LEU A 7 -27.61 -20.56 -6.68
CA LEU A 7 -27.62 -19.11 -6.91
C LEU A 7 -27.16 -18.33 -5.68
N VAL A 8 -27.64 -18.70 -4.48
CA VAL A 8 -27.23 -18.07 -3.22
C VAL A 8 -25.73 -18.28 -2.97
N PHE A 9 -25.21 -19.48 -3.24
CA PHE A 9 -23.78 -19.77 -3.15
C PHE A 9 -22.95 -18.90 -4.11
N PHE A 10 -23.42 -18.68 -5.34
CA PHE A 10 -22.75 -17.82 -6.33
C PHE A 10 -22.71 -16.36 -5.89
N PHE A 11 -23.79 -15.83 -5.31
CA PHE A 11 -23.83 -14.46 -4.78
C PHE A 11 -22.93 -14.27 -3.53
N CYS A 12 -22.74 -15.31 -2.71
CA CYS A 12 -21.79 -15.26 -1.59
C CYS A 12 -20.32 -15.24 -2.02
N LEU A 13 -20.00 -15.62 -3.26
CA LEU A 13 -18.64 -15.54 -3.83
C LEU A 13 -18.31 -14.15 -4.39
N LEU A 14 -19.30 -13.27 -4.54
CA LEU A 14 -19.07 -11.90 -4.97
C LEU A 14 -18.47 -11.11 -3.80
N SER A 15 -17.15 -10.98 -3.81
CA SER A 15 -16.43 -10.09 -2.88
C SER A 15 -16.90 -8.65 -3.09
N THR A 16 -17.22 -7.95 -2.00
CA THR A 16 -17.43 -6.50 -2.03
C THR A 16 -16.11 -5.82 -2.40
N VAL A 17 -16.06 -5.11 -3.53
CA VAL A 17 -14.91 -4.29 -3.90
C VAL A 17 -14.96 -3.00 -3.09
N SER A 18 -14.08 -2.87 -2.11
CA SER A 18 -13.82 -1.59 -1.45
C SER A 18 -12.85 -0.78 -2.32
N SER A 19 -13.12 0.51 -2.53
CA SER A 19 -12.10 1.40 -3.11
C SER A 19 -11.04 1.66 -2.04
N LEU A 20 -9.77 1.58 -2.45
CA LEU A 20 -8.59 1.71 -1.60
C LEU A 20 -8.67 2.95 -0.72
N GLU A 21 -8.36 2.80 0.56
CA GLU A 21 -8.22 3.94 1.48
C GLU A 21 -6.76 4.11 1.92
N CYS A 22 -6.21 5.33 1.93
CA CYS A 22 -4.84 5.58 2.36
C CYS A 22 -4.77 6.70 3.40
N TYR A 23 -3.75 6.68 4.27
CA TYR A 23 -3.42 7.85 5.09
C TYR A 23 -2.87 8.97 4.19
N VAL A 24 -3.22 10.22 4.51
CA VAL A 24 -2.76 11.40 3.78
C VAL A 24 -2.27 12.51 4.71
N CYS A 25 -1.09 13.02 4.39
CA CYS A 25 -0.51 14.17 5.07
C CYS A 25 0.52 14.82 4.15
N GLN A 26 0.86 16.08 4.41
CA GLN A 26 1.87 16.80 3.66
C GLN A 26 2.75 17.58 4.62
N ASN A 27 4.06 17.53 4.40
CA ASN A 27 5.04 18.36 5.08
C ASN A 27 4.95 18.25 6.61
N GLN A 28 4.82 17.02 7.12
CA GLN A 28 4.75 16.77 8.57
C GLN A 28 6.12 16.36 9.11
N PRO A 29 6.54 16.88 10.28
CA PRO A 29 7.88 16.62 10.82
C PRO A 29 8.05 15.19 11.36
N ASP A 30 6.94 14.50 11.62
CA ASP A 30 6.92 13.13 12.12
C ASP A 30 5.65 12.38 11.67
N ASN A 31 5.58 11.10 12.04
CA ASN A 31 4.43 10.24 11.74
C ASN A 31 3.43 10.22 12.88
N LYS A 32 2.92 11.39 13.25
CA LYS A 32 1.88 11.54 14.25
C LYS A 32 0.72 12.36 13.69
N ASP A 33 -0.32 12.48 14.51
CA ASP A 33 -1.52 13.26 14.23
C ASP A 33 -2.04 13.06 12.81
N LYS A 34 -1.88 14.06 11.94
CA LYS A 34 -2.43 14.04 10.58
C LYS A 34 -1.98 12.79 9.80
N CYS A 35 -0.72 12.37 9.92
CA CYS A 35 -0.18 11.24 9.15
C CYS A 35 -0.68 9.85 9.58
N VAL A 36 -1.38 9.75 10.72
CA VAL A 36 -1.95 8.48 11.24
C VAL A 36 -3.44 8.56 11.59
N LYS A 37 -4.05 9.75 11.49
CA LYS A 37 -5.48 9.98 11.79
C LYS A 37 -6.27 10.44 10.57
N THR A 38 -5.63 11.04 9.57
CA THR A 38 -6.29 11.55 8.37
C THR A 38 -6.13 10.56 7.23
N SER A 39 -7.23 9.99 6.77
CA SER A 39 -7.29 9.10 5.62
C SER A 39 -8.35 9.58 4.63
N VAL A 40 -8.20 9.16 3.37
CA VAL A 40 -9.15 9.44 2.29
C VAL A 40 -9.34 8.19 1.46
N GLN A 41 -10.53 8.05 0.89
CA GLN A 41 -10.77 7.08 -0.16
C GLN A 41 -10.07 7.56 -1.44
N CYS A 42 -9.25 6.69 -2.01
CA CYS A 42 -8.52 6.97 -3.23
C CYS A 42 -9.46 7.01 -4.44
N ARG A 43 -9.01 7.69 -5.49
CA ARG A 43 -9.74 7.71 -6.77
C ARG A 43 -9.70 6.35 -7.43
N GLU A 44 -10.64 6.09 -8.33
CA GLU A 44 -10.73 4.87 -9.12
C GLU A 44 -9.48 4.56 -9.95
N THR A 45 -8.68 5.59 -10.27
CA THR A 45 -7.41 5.45 -10.98
C THR A 45 -6.20 5.21 -10.07
N GLN A 46 -6.37 5.33 -8.75
CA GLN A 46 -5.30 5.24 -7.77
C GLN A 46 -5.39 3.90 -7.03
N ASP A 47 -4.36 3.08 -7.17
CA ASP A 47 -4.32 1.69 -6.72
C ASP A 47 -3.22 1.42 -5.67
N THR A 48 -2.51 2.45 -5.23
CA THR A 48 -1.34 2.34 -4.37
C THR A 48 -1.29 3.47 -3.35
N CYS A 49 -0.98 3.16 -2.10
CA CYS A 49 -0.62 4.16 -1.10
C CYS A 49 0.88 4.46 -1.18
N GLN A 50 1.23 5.74 -1.14
CA GLN A 50 2.62 6.21 -1.13
C GLN A 50 2.95 6.89 0.20
N THR A 51 4.19 6.69 0.65
CA THR A 51 4.85 7.53 1.65
C THR A 51 6.12 8.10 1.03
N HIS A 52 6.24 9.43 1.00
CA HIS A 52 7.43 10.15 0.60
C HIS A 52 8.05 10.80 1.84
N ILE A 53 9.36 10.60 1.99
CA ILE A 53 10.11 10.99 3.18
C ILE A 53 11.32 11.75 2.71
N GLU A 54 11.52 12.94 3.26
CA GLU A 54 12.70 13.75 3.00
C GLU A 54 13.46 13.97 4.31
N TRP A 55 14.78 13.98 4.22
CA TRP A 55 15.67 14.42 5.28
C TRP A 55 16.50 15.56 4.74
N ARG A 56 16.19 16.77 5.18
CA ARG A 56 16.80 17.99 4.67
C ARG A 56 16.76 19.12 5.67
N ALA A 57 17.55 20.15 5.39
CA ALA A 57 17.50 21.38 6.18
C ALA A 57 16.13 22.08 5.99
N PRO A 58 15.65 22.80 7.02
CA PRO A 58 14.42 23.54 6.91
C PRO A 58 14.52 24.69 5.90
N ASP A 59 13.40 24.99 5.23
CA ASP A 59 13.33 26.05 4.22
C ASP A 59 13.58 27.46 4.79
N PHE A 60 13.42 27.62 6.11
CA PHE A 60 13.68 28.87 6.82
C PHE A 60 15.04 28.85 7.53
N TRP A 61 15.67 30.02 7.62
CA TRP A 61 16.94 30.16 8.31
C TRP A 61 16.79 29.79 9.80
N THR A 62 17.67 28.93 10.27
CA THR A 62 17.77 28.55 11.68
C THR A 62 19.24 28.57 12.10
N PRO A 63 19.55 28.99 13.33
CA PRO A 63 20.89 28.81 13.88
C PRO A 63 21.23 27.31 13.88
N ARG A 64 22.32 26.93 13.21
CA ARG A 64 22.85 25.56 13.02
C ARG A 64 22.18 24.69 11.95
N SER A 65 21.06 25.11 11.32
CA SER A 65 20.43 24.40 10.20
C SER A 65 20.37 22.88 10.36
N GLU A 66 19.92 22.41 11.52
CA GLU A 66 19.76 20.97 11.78
C GLU A 66 18.73 20.40 10.79
N LYS A 67 19.09 19.28 10.15
CA LYS A 67 18.21 18.58 9.22
C LYS A 67 17.05 17.95 10.00
N ILE A 68 15.86 17.94 9.39
CA ILE A 68 14.66 17.33 9.96
C ILE A 68 13.99 16.42 8.92
N HIS A 69 13.09 15.57 9.40
CA HIS A 69 12.26 14.75 8.53
C HIS A 69 11.07 15.56 8.01
N TYR A 70 10.67 15.26 6.78
CA TYR A 70 9.41 15.69 6.20
C TYR A 70 8.69 14.45 5.66
N VAL A 71 7.49 14.20 6.18
CA VAL A 71 6.65 13.04 5.85
C VAL A 71 5.44 13.51 5.06
N HIS A 72 5.26 12.86 3.91
CA HIS A 72 4.18 13.07 2.98
C HIS A 72 3.52 11.71 2.71
N LYS A 73 2.20 11.67 2.71
CA LYS A 73 1.43 10.46 2.40
C LYS A 73 0.29 10.80 1.45
N SER A 74 0.07 9.94 0.47
CA SER A 74 -0.86 10.18 -0.62
C SER A 74 -1.40 8.88 -1.23
N CYS A 75 -2.53 8.98 -1.92
CA CYS A 75 -2.95 8.00 -2.92
C CYS A 75 -2.23 8.28 -4.24
N THR A 76 -1.79 7.24 -4.94
CA THR A 76 -1.11 7.34 -6.25
C THR A 76 -1.36 6.07 -7.08
N THR A 77 -0.71 5.96 -8.23
CA THR A 77 -0.66 4.74 -9.03
C THR A 77 0.60 3.95 -8.73
N ALA A 78 0.56 2.63 -8.90
CA ALA A 78 1.72 1.77 -8.72
C ALA A 78 2.90 2.21 -9.60
N THR A 79 2.61 2.62 -10.84
CA THR A 79 3.60 3.14 -11.80
C THR A 79 4.26 4.42 -11.30
N GLU A 80 3.47 5.43 -10.92
CA GLU A 80 4.00 6.71 -10.43
C GLU A 80 4.83 6.52 -9.15
N CYS A 81 4.38 5.65 -8.25
CA CYS A 81 5.14 5.35 -7.04
C CYS A 81 6.47 4.64 -7.34
N SER A 82 6.46 3.65 -8.24
CA SER A 82 7.67 2.95 -8.68
C SER A 82 8.63 3.87 -9.45
N ASP A 83 8.12 4.82 -10.21
CA ASP A 83 8.94 5.83 -10.89
C ASP A 83 9.63 6.73 -9.87
N GLY A 84 8.91 7.20 -8.84
CA GLY A 84 9.49 7.92 -7.72
C GLY A 84 10.58 7.13 -6.98
N GLN A 85 10.37 5.83 -6.76
CA GLN A 85 11.39 4.94 -6.17
C GLN A 85 12.65 4.84 -7.05
N ARG A 86 12.47 4.73 -8.37
CA ARG A 86 13.57 4.65 -9.32
C ARG A 86 14.34 5.97 -9.44
N GLU A 87 13.63 7.10 -9.47
CA GLU A 87 14.23 8.43 -9.56
C GLU A 87 14.98 8.79 -8.28
N SER A 88 14.40 8.49 -7.12
CA SER A 88 15.10 8.66 -5.84
C SER A 88 16.35 7.79 -5.78
N GLY A 89 16.31 6.52 -6.19
CA GLY A 89 17.50 5.70 -6.47
C GLY A 89 18.57 5.79 -5.37
N LEU A 90 19.76 6.33 -5.71
CA LEU A 90 20.88 6.55 -4.76
C LEU A 90 20.60 7.65 -3.72
N LYS A 91 19.63 8.55 -3.95
CA LYS A 91 19.19 9.55 -2.96
C LYS A 91 18.38 8.92 -1.83
N CYS A 92 17.95 7.66 -1.91
CA CYS A 92 17.38 6.94 -0.78
C CYS A 92 18.46 6.23 0.06
N MET A 93 19.66 6.83 0.14
CA MET A 93 20.69 6.47 1.11
C MET A 93 20.44 7.30 2.36
N ARG A 94 19.84 6.68 3.39
CA ARG A 94 19.40 7.32 4.64
C ARG A 94 20.58 7.75 5.53
N ASP A 95 21.55 8.45 4.94
CA ASP A 95 22.73 9.00 5.56
C ASP A 95 22.37 10.27 6.32
N TRP A 96 22.60 10.30 7.62
CA TRP A 96 22.23 11.44 8.48
C TRP A 96 22.86 12.78 8.07
N TYR A 97 23.99 12.78 7.36
CA TYR A 97 24.74 13.99 6.99
C TYR A 97 24.43 14.51 5.58
N ARG A 98 23.78 13.71 4.72
CA ARG A 98 23.40 14.11 3.35
C ARG A 98 21.90 14.34 3.27
N ASP A 99 21.48 15.19 2.33
CA ASP A 99 20.06 15.21 1.98
C ASP A 99 19.69 13.89 1.30
N TRP A 100 18.55 13.34 1.70
CA TRP A 100 18.03 12.13 1.10
C TRP A 100 16.51 12.20 1.02
N GLU A 101 15.97 11.46 0.07
CA GLU A 101 14.53 11.29 -0.10
C GLU A 101 14.22 9.85 -0.52
N CYS A 102 13.11 9.32 -0.02
CA CYS A 102 12.67 7.96 -0.30
C CYS A 102 11.17 7.94 -0.59
N TYR A 103 10.80 7.09 -1.55
CA TYR A 103 9.41 6.72 -1.82
C TYR A 103 9.16 5.28 -1.37
N GLU A 104 8.09 5.06 -0.63
CA GLU A 104 7.67 3.74 -0.13
C GLU A 104 6.24 3.48 -0.60
N CYS A 105 6.04 2.34 -1.27
CA CYS A 105 4.79 1.98 -1.94
C CYS A 105 4.17 0.75 -1.27
N CYS A 106 2.86 0.77 -1.02
CA CYS A 106 2.12 -0.42 -0.60
C CYS A 106 0.71 -0.47 -1.18
N GLN A 107 0.16 -1.68 -1.24
CA GLN A 107 -1.20 -1.94 -1.68
C GLN A 107 -2.01 -2.56 -0.54
N GLY A 108 -3.26 -2.09 -0.39
CA GLY A 108 -4.17 -2.50 0.67
C GLY A 108 -4.59 -1.33 1.55
N ASP A 109 -5.77 -1.45 2.16
CA ASP A 109 -6.36 -0.37 2.93
C ASP A 109 -5.47 0.06 4.09
N ARG A 110 -5.17 1.37 4.12
CA ARG A 110 -4.39 2.09 5.12
C ARG A 110 -3.01 1.45 5.38
N CYS A 111 -2.45 0.78 4.37
CA CYS A 111 -1.19 0.06 4.49
C CYS A 111 0.00 0.99 4.84
N ASN A 112 -0.08 2.27 4.45
CA ASN A 112 0.96 3.28 4.70
C ASN A 112 0.88 3.89 6.11
N PHE A 113 0.48 3.12 7.13
CA PHE A 113 0.43 3.59 8.52
C PHE A 113 1.82 4.00 9.05
N TYR A 114 2.81 3.14 8.81
CA TYR A 114 4.21 3.41 9.16
C TYR A 114 4.91 4.17 8.03
N VAL A 115 5.93 4.95 8.41
CA VAL A 115 6.73 5.74 7.45
C VAL A 115 7.51 4.83 6.51
N THR A 116 8.09 3.78 7.08
CA THR A 116 8.94 2.84 6.37
C THR A 116 8.30 1.48 6.45
N LEU A 117 8.03 0.87 5.30
CA LEU A 117 7.44 -0.45 5.24
C LEU A 117 8.55 -1.47 5.48
N GLY A 118 8.52 -2.15 6.64
CA GLY A 118 9.26 -3.39 6.77
C GLY A 118 8.66 -4.40 5.79
N ALA A 119 9.49 -5.02 4.94
CA ALA A 119 9.05 -6.03 3.98
C ALA A 119 8.29 -7.15 4.70
N SER A 120 6.96 -7.02 4.74
CA SER A 120 6.08 -8.03 5.30
C SER A 120 5.77 -8.97 4.15
N GLY A 121 6.46 -10.11 4.09
CA GLY A 121 6.25 -11.11 3.05
C GLY A 121 4.77 -11.47 2.97
N ILE A 122 4.21 -11.43 1.77
CA ILE A 122 2.83 -11.89 1.53
C ILE A 122 2.80 -13.37 1.86
N LEU A 123 2.15 -13.74 2.98
CA LEU A 123 1.94 -15.13 3.32
C LEU A 123 0.76 -15.66 2.50
N PRO A 124 0.94 -16.77 1.77
CA PRO A 124 -0.14 -17.35 0.98
C PRO A 124 -1.27 -17.84 1.91
N ASN A 125 -2.51 -17.54 1.55
CA ASN A 125 -3.68 -18.08 2.26
C ASN A 125 -3.88 -19.54 1.85
N ILE A 126 -3.45 -20.46 2.73
CA ILE A 126 -3.50 -21.92 2.51
C ILE A 126 -4.92 -22.41 2.21
N LEU A 127 -5.94 -21.77 2.79
CA LEU A 127 -7.34 -22.15 2.59
C LEU A 127 -7.80 -21.89 1.14
N MET A 128 -7.40 -20.75 0.57
CA MET A 128 -7.66 -20.40 -0.83
C MET A 128 -7.00 -21.38 -1.79
N LEU A 129 -5.75 -21.78 -1.51
CA LEU A 129 -5.02 -22.78 -2.31
C LEU A 129 -5.68 -24.16 -2.23
N ALA A 130 -6.14 -24.59 -1.06
CA ALA A 130 -6.80 -25.89 -0.90
C ALA A 130 -8.14 -25.96 -1.67
N LEU A 131 -8.92 -24.88 -1.64
CA LEU A 131 -10.21 -24.81 -2.33
C LEU A 131 -10.05 -24.80 -3.86
N SER A 132 -9.03 -24.12 -4.40
CA SER A 132 -8.77 -24.11 -5.84
C SER A 132 -8.30 -25.46 -6.38
N MET A 133 -7.49 -26.21 -5.62
CA MET A 133 -7.10 -27.57 -6.02
C MET A 133 -8.28 -28.55 -6.00
N SER A 134 -9.20 -28.38 -5.05
CA SER A 134 -10.36 -29.27 -4.89
C SER A 134 -11.36 -29.14 -6.04
N SER A 135 -11.58 -27.92 -6.54
CA SER A 135 -12.45 -27.67 -7.70
C SER A 135 -11.86 -28.22 -9.01
N VAL A 136 -10.54 -28.13 -9.21
CA VAL A 136 -9.85 -28.75 -10.35
C VAL A 136 -9.96 -30.28 -10.30
N GLY A 137 -9.80 -30.89 -9.12
CA GLY A 137 -9.97 -32.34 -8.94
C GLY A 137 -11.37 -32.83 -9.31
N LEU A 138 -12.41 -32.07 -8.93
CA LEU A 138 -13.79 -32.37 -9.30
C LEU A 138 -14.04 -32.26 -10.82
N LEU A 139 -13.47 -31.24 -11.48
CA LEU A 139 -13.58 -31.08 -12.93
C LEU A 139 -12.92 -32.22 -13.71
N ILE A 140 -11.75 -32.67 -13.27
CA ILE A 140 -11.05 -33.82 -13.89
C ILE A 140 -11.87 -35.09 -13.69
N ALA A 141 -12.43 -35.31 -12.49
CA ALA A 141 -13.24 -36.49 -12.18
C ALA A 141 -14.57 -36.54 -12.97
N VAL A 142 -15.16 -35.38 -13.28
CA VAL A 142 -16.37 -35.28 -14.11
C VAL A 142 -16.04 -35.44 -15.60
N HIS A 143 -14.88 -34.97 -16.07
CA HIS A 143 -14.47 -35.11 -17.47
C HIS A 143 -14.07 -36.55 -17.87
N TRP A 144 -13.53 -37.31 -16.92
CA TRP A 144 -13.11 -38.71 -17.13
C TRP A 144 -14.21 -39.74 -16.85
N ARG A 145 -15.46 -39.31 -16.69
CA ARG A 145 -16.64 -40.14 -16.47
C ARG A 145 -17.61 -40.02 -17.63
#